data_AF-A0A8J6M0V7-F1
#
_entry.id   AF-A0A8J6M0V7-F1
#
_cell.length_a   1.000
_cell.length_b   1.000
_cell.length_c   1.000
_cell.angle_alpha   90.00
_cell.angle_beta   90.00
_cell.angle_gamma   90.00
#
_symmetry.space_group_name_H-M   'P 1'
#
loop_
_entity.id
_entity.type
_entity.pdbx_description
1 polymer ?
#
loop_
_entity_poly.entity_id
_entity_poly.type
_entity_poly.pdbx_seq_one_letter_code
_entity_poly.pdbx_strand_id
1 'polypeptide(L)'
;MSDKLYQKIFDIVQDQQKAEAILQLLQQEQADQKQQKAKLQAEGIAAAKERGVKFGRPQKPVPKNFEKVYRLYRSGALTVGEAIATMGISRASFHRLVKRYEQQEGIQRD
;
A
#
# COMPACT_ATOMS: atom_id res chain seq x y z
N MET A 1 15.33 5.86 25.80
CA MET A 1 13.89 5.97 26.16
C MET A 1 13.60 5.22 27.47
N SER A 2 14.20 4.05 27.72
CA SER A 2 14.09 3.31 28.99
C SER A 2 14.69 4.07 30.17
N ASP A 3 15.90 4.62 30.04
CA ASP A 3 16.62 5.15 31.21
C ASP A 3 15.98 6.41 31.79
N LYS A 4 15.49 7.32 30.95
CA LYS A 4 14.80 8.53 31.43
C LYS A 4 13.45 8.23 32.06
N LEU A 5 12.77 7.17 31.63
CA LEU A 5 11.50 6.73 32.24
C LEU A 5 11.76 5.98 33.53
N TYR A 6 12.75 5.08 33.52
CA TYR A 6 13.21 4.36 34.68
C TYR A 6 13.62 5.32 35.80
N GLN A 7 14.45 6.33 35.49
CA GLN A 7 14.85 7.32 36.49
C GLN A 7 13.67 8.10 37.05
N LYS A 8 12.66 8.46 36.25
CA LYS A 8 11.45 9.09 36.79
C LYS A 8 10.67 8.17 37.73
N ILE A 9 10.54 6.89 37.39
CA ILE A 9 9.84 5.92 38.23
C ILE A 9 10.63 5.71 39.52
N PHE A 10 11.95 5.56 39.42
CA PHE A 10 12.85 5.44 40.55
C PHE A 10 12.81 6.70 41.44
N ASP A 11 12.80 7.90 40.87
CA ASP A 11 12.71 9.16 41.61
C ASP A 11 11.39 9.27 42.40
N ILE A 12 10.32 8.61 41.94
CA ILE A 12 9.02 8.59 42.64
C ILE A 12 8.97 7.51 43.72
N VAL A 13 9.39 6.29 43.38
CA VAL A 13 9.18 5.10 44.21
C VAL A 13 10.36 4.84 45.15
N GLN A 14 11.53 5.39 44.83
CA GLN A 14 12.79 5.30 45.59
C GLN A 14 13.20 3.87 45.94
N ASP A 15 12.83 2.91 45.08
CA ASP A 15 13.02 1.48 45.26
C ASP A 15 13.34 0.87 43.89
N GLN A 16 14.54 0.29 43.78
CA GLN A 16 15.04 -0.26 42.53
C GLN A 16 14.20 -1.44 42.03
N GLN A 17 13.83 -2.36 42.94
CA GLN A 17 13.07 -3.56 42.58
C GLN A 17 11.67 -3.20 42.10
N LYS A 18 11.02 -2.25 42.78
CA LYS A 18 9.70 -1.76 42.35
C LYS A 18 9.77 -0.99 41.03
N ALA A 19 10.79 -0.16 40.84
CA ALA A 19 10.98 0.58 39.60
C ALA A 19 11.17 -0.37 38.39
N GLU A 20 11.98 -1.42 38.55
CA GLU A 20 12.17 -2.46 37.54
C GLU A 20 10.87 -3.22 37.24
N ALA A 21 10.13 -3.63 38.28
CA ALA A 21 8.86 -4.35 38.13
C ALA A 21 7.80 -3.50 37.40
N ILE A 22 7.67 -2.22 37.75
CA ILE A 22 6.74 -1.29 37.09
C ILE A 22 7.13 -1.11 35.63
N LEU A 23 8.43 -0.92 35.34
CA LEU A 23 8.88 -0.76 33.96
C LEU A 23 8.59 -1.99 33.10
N GLN A 24 8.81 -3.20 33.63
CA GLN A 24 8.51 -4.45 32.95
C GLN A 24 7.00 -4.60 32.66
N LEU A 25 6.16 -4.32 33.66
CA LEU A 25 4.70 -4.36 33.48
C LEU A 25 4.23 -3.39 32.39
N LEU A 26 4.76 -2.16 32.38
CA LEU A 26 4.42 -1.16 31.36
C LEU A 26 4.84 -1.62 29.96
N GLN A 27 5.99 -2.27 29.83
CA GLN A 27 6.45 -2.82 28.55
C GLN A 27 5.53 -3.94 28.06
N GLN A 28 5.10 -4.82 28.96
CA GLN A 28 4.16 -5.88 28.66
C GLN A 28 2.81 -5.31 28.19
N GLU A 29 2.24 -4.37 28.94
CA GLU A 29 0.98 -3.69 28.58
C GLU A 29 1.07 -3.00 27.20
N GLN A 30 2.20 -2.34 26.91
CA GLN A 30 2.42 -1.74 25.59
C GLN A 30 2.49 -2.79 24.46
N ALA A 31 3.13 -3.93 24.73
CA ALA A 31 3.19 -5.04 23.77
C ALA A 31 1.80 -5.61 23.50
N ASP A 32 1.01 -5.86 24.56
CA ASP A 32 -0.35 -6.41 24.48
C ASP A 32 -1.28 -5.45 23.74
N GLN A 33 -1.22 -4.15 24.04
CA GLN A 33 -1.98 -3.12 23.32
C GLN A 33 -1.63 -3.07 21.83
N LYS A 34 -0.35 -3.24 21.47
CA LYS A 34 0.08 -3.28 20.06
C LYS A 34 -0.47 -4.51 19.35
N GLN A 35 -0.44 -5.68 19.99
CA GLN A 35 -1.03 -6.91 19.46
C GLN A 35 -2.55 -6.78 19.26
N GLN A 36 -3.25 -6.23 20.25
CA GLN A 36 -4.70 -6.02 20.17
C GLN A 36 -5.07 -5.07 19.03
N LYS A 37 -4.35 -3.95 18.86
CA LYS A 37 -4.57 -3.03 17.73
C LYS A 37 -4.34 -3.70 16.38
N ALA A 38 -3.30 -4.52 16.25
CA ALA A 38 -3.04 -5.26 15.02
C ALA A 38 -4.16 -6.27 14.70
N LYS A 39 -4.66 -6.98 15.70
CA LYS A 39 -5.80 -7.89 15.57
C LYS A 39 -7.05 -7.16 15.08
N LEU A 40 -7.43 -6.07 15.75
CA LEU A 40 -8.59 -5.26 15.37
C LEU A 40 -8.44 -4.65 13.96
N GLN A 41 -7.23 -4.23 13.58
CA GLN A 41 -6.96 -3.74 12.25
C GLN A 41 -7.16 -4.83 11.19
N ALA A 42 -6.69 -6.06 11.46
CA ALA A 42 -6.88 -7.19 10.55
C ALA A 42 -8.37 -7.53 10.38
N GLU A 43 -9.13 -7.58 11.47
CA GLU A 43 -10.59 -7.79 11.46
C GLU A 43 -11.30 -6.68 10.67
N GLY A 44 -10.94 -5.42 10.90
CA GLY A 44 -11.51 -4.28 10.18
C GLY A 44 -11.22 -4.31 8.67
N ILE A 45 -10.00 -4.70 8.28
CA ILE A 45 -9.64 -4.89 6.87
C ILE A 45 -10.44 -6.04 6.25
N ALA A 46 -10.63 -7.16 6.96
CA ALA A 46 -11.43 -8.28 6.48
C ALA A 46 -12.89 -7.86 6.24
N ALA A 47 -13.53 -7.22 7.22
CA ALA A 47 -14.91 -6.73 7.09
C ALA A 47 -15.07 -5.68 5.97
N ALA A 48 -14.06 -4.84 5.73
CA ALA A 48 -14.07 -3.89 4.62
C ALA A 48 -13.92 -4.59 3.27
N LYS A 49 -13.08 -5.64 3.17
CA LYS A 49 -12.97 -6.46 1.95
C LYS A 49 -14.29 -7.18 1.64
N GLU A 50 -14.97 -7.73 2.64
CA GLU A 50 -16.29 -8.35 2.51
C GLU A 50 -17.35 -7.37 2.01
N ARG A 51 -17.31 -6.11 2.48
CA ARG A 51 -18.15 -5.02 1.96
C ARG A 51 -17.76 -4.53 0.56
N GLY A 52 -16.72 -5.10 -0.06
CA GLY A 52 -16.27 -4.73 -1.40
C GLY A 52 -15.45 -3.43 -1.46
N VAL A 53 -14.92 -2.94 -0.33
CA VAL A 53 -14.04 -1.77 -0.32
C VAL A 53 -12.79 -2.06 -1.14
N LYS A 54 -12.56 -1.26 -2.20
CA LYS A 54 -11.35 -1.36 -3.02
C LYS A 54 -10.17 -0.72 -2.28
N PHE A 55 -9.27 -1.56 -1.79
CA PHE A 55 -8.02 -1.13 -1.16
C PHE A 55 -6.94 -0.77 -2.18
N GLY A 56 -5.92 -0.05 -1.71
CA GLY A 56 -4.75 0.32 -2.49
C GLY A 56 -4.93 1.63 -3.25
N ARG A 57 -3.91 1.96 -4.04
CA ARG A 57 -3.89 3.21 -4.81
C ARG A 57 -4.95 3.13 -5.93
N PRO A 58 -5.81 4.16 -6.07
CA PRO A 58 -6.72 4.25 -7.20
C PRO A 58 -5.95 4.16 -8.53
N GLN A 59 -6.50 3.38 -9.48
CA GLN A 59 -5.91 3.30 -10.81
C GLN A 59 -6.09 4.64 -11.53
N LYS A 60 -5.06 5.07 -12.27
CA LYS A 60 -5.20 6.22 -13.17
C LYS A 60 -6.24 5.91 -14.24
N PRO A 61 -7.08 6.89 -14.64
CA PRO A 61 -8.01 6.69 -15.73
C PRO A 61 -7.26 6.37 -17.02
N VAL A 62 -7.90 5.59 -17.89
CA VAL A 62 -7.39 5.33 -19.24
C VAL A 62 -7.45 6.65 -20.04
N PRO A 63 -6.37 7.07 -20.71
CA PRO A 63 -6.42 8.25 -21.58
C PRO A 63 -7.49 8.10 -22.67
N LYS A 64 -8.27 9.16 -22.95
CA LYS A 64 -9.36 9.12 -23.94
C LYS A 64 -8.90 8.70 -25.35
N ASN A 65 -7.66 9.01 -25.71
CA ASN A 65 -7.06 8.69 -27.00
C ASN A 65 -6.41 7.30 -27.06
N PHE A 66 -6.47 6.52 -25.98
CA PHE A 66 -5.74 5.26 -25.87
C PHE A 66 -6.07 4.28 -27.01
N GLU A 67 -7.34 4.07 -27.33
CA GLU A 67 -7.76 3.08 -28.35
C GLU A 67 -7.22 3.44 -29.74
N LYS A 68 -7.27 4.72 -30.11
CA LYS A 68 -6.70 5.23 -31.36
C LYS A 68 -5.19 5.01 -31.40
N VAL A 69 -4.49 5.35 -30.32
CA VAL A 69 -3.04 5.18 -30.22
C VAL A 69 -2.66 3.69 -30.22
N TYR A 70 -3.46 2.84 -29.58
CA TYR A 70 -3.26 1.38 -29.58
C TYR A 70 -3.34 0.80 -30.99
N ARG A 71 -4.36 1.17 -31.78
CA ARG A 71 -4.49 0.70 -33.17
C ARG A 71 -3.28 1.07 -34.02
N LEU A 72 -2.84 2.33 -33.94
CA LEU A 72 -1.66 2.82 -34.67
C LEU A 72 -0.36 2.14 -34.20
N TYR A 73 -0.23 1.89 -32.90
CA TYR A 73 0.88 1.13 -32.35
C TYR A 73 0.87 -0.32 -32.86
N ARG A 74 -0.29 -0.98 -32.84
CA ARG A 74 -0.42 -2.38 -33.28
C ARG A 74 -0.21 -2.54 -34.77
N SER A 75 -0.55 -1.55 -35.58
CA SER A 75 -0.26 -1.53 -37.02
C SER A 75 1.21 -1.17 -37.35
N GLY A 76 2.05 -0.90 -36.34
CA GLY A 76 3.43 -0.47 -36.51
C GLY A 76 3.59 0.99 -36.96
N ALA A 77 2.50 1.76 -37.05
CA ALA A 77 2.50 3.16 -37.48
C ALA A 77 2.97 4.14 -36.38
N LEU A 78 2.94 3.72 -35.12
CA LEU A 78 3.53 4.46 -33.99
C LEU A 78 4.49 3.57 -33.23
N THR A 79 5.65 4.13 -32.88
CA THR A 79 6.55 3.52 -31.90
C THR A 79 5.99 3.67 -30.48
N VAL A 80 6.51 2.85 -29.55
CA VAL A 80 6.19 2.98 -28.12
C VAL A 80 6.52 4.39 -27.61
N GLY A 81 7.61 5.01 -28.09
CA GLY A 81 8.04 6.35 -27.71
C GLY A 81 7.02 7.44 -28.10
N GLU A 82 6.49 7.37 -29.31
CA GLU A 82 5.50 8.35 -29.80
C GLU A 82 4.14 8.13 -29.14
N ALA A 83 3.76 6.88 -28.89
CA ALA A 83 2.55 6.53 -28.18
C ALA A 83 2.54 7.10 -26.75
N ILE A 84 3.64 6.94 -26.00
CA ILE A 84 3.75 7.48 -24.63
C ILE A 84 3.77 9.00 -24.61
N ALA A 85 4.43 9.65 -25.58
CA ALA A 85 4.47 11.10 -25.69
C ALA A 85 3.07 11.67 -25.98
N THR A 86 2.33 11.03 -26.90
CA THR A 86 0.97 11.43 -27.30
C THR A 86 -0.05 11.26 -26.17
N MET A 87 0.16 10.31 -25.26
CA MET A 87 -0.74 10.05 -24.12
C MET A 87 -0.29 10.69 -22.81
N GLY A 88 0.93 11.22 -22.72
CA GLY A 88 1.48 11.79 -21.50
C GLY A 88 1.63 10.78 -20.35
N ILE A 89 1.94 9.52 -20.65
CA ILE A 89 2.06 8.45 -19.66
C ILE A 89 3.44 7.80 -19.67
N SER A 90 3.83 7.16 -18.56
CA SER A 90 5.08 6.41 -18.52
C SER A 90 5.02 5.15 -19.38
N ARG A 91 6.17 4.70 -19.90
CA ARG A 91 6.31 3.43 -20.66
C ARG A 91 5.71 2.22 -19.92
N ALA A 92 5.94 2.12 -18.62
CA ALA A 92 5.34 1.05 -17.81
C ALA A 92 3.80 1.15 -17.74
N SER A 93 3.24 2.37 -17.70
CA SER A 93 1.79 2.57 -17.72
C SER A 93 1.21 2.21 -19.08
N PHE A 94 1.91 2.53 -20.18
CA PHE A 94 1.51 2.14 -21.52
C PHE A 94 1.41 0.62 -21.68
N HIS A 95 2.46 -0.14 -21.33
CA HIS A 95 2.40 -1.60 -21.44
C HIS A 95 1.33 -2.24 -20.54
N ARG A 96 1.08 -1.68 -19.36
CA ARG A 96 -0.03 -2.13 -18.49
C ARG A 96 -1.39 -1.89 -19.13
N LEU A 97 -1.59 -0.72 -19.76
CA LEU A 97 -2.84 -0.42 -20.47
C LEU A 97 -3.02 -1.33 -21.69
N VAL A 98 -1.97 -1.52 -22.50
CA VAL A 98 -1.97 -2.43 -23.65
C VAL A 98 -2.35 -3.85 -23.23
N LYS A 99 -1.64 -4.41 -22.24
CA LYS A 99 -1.91 -5.78 -21.74
C LYS A 99 -3.35 -5.92 -21.22
N ARG A 100 -3.83 -4.92 -20.46
CA ARG A 100 -5.20 -4.93 -19.94
C ARG A 100 -6.22 -4.89 -21.07
N TYR A 101 -6.01 -4.03 -22.06
CA TYR A 101 -6.90 -3.89 -23.20
C TYR A 101 -6.94 -5.18 -24.03
N GLU A 102 -5.79 -5.76 -24.34
CA GLU A 102 -5.69 -7.06 -25.04
C GLU A 102 -6.43 -8.18 -24.28
N GLN A 103 -6.31 -8.23 -22.95
CA GLN A 103 -7.03 -9.19 -22.11
C GLN A 103 -8.55 -8.96 -22.09
N GLN A 104 -9.00 -7.70 -22.12
CA GLN A 104 -10.42 -7.36 -22.13
C GLN A 104 -11.07 -7.69 -23.47
N GLU A 105 -10.36 -7.46 -24.57
CA GLU A 105 -10.85 -7.69 -25.94
C GLU A 105 -10.52 -9.11 -26.46
N GLY A 106 -9.88 -9.96 -25.66
CA GLY A 106 -9.52 -11.33 -26.05
C GLY A 106 -8.48 -11.42 -27.17
N ILE A 107 -7.68 -10.36 -27.36
CA ILE A 107 -6.67 -10.29 -28.43
C ILE A 107 -5.46 -11.14 -28.02
N GLN A 108 -5.22 -12.24 -28.72
CA GLN A 108 -3.98 -13.00 -28.60
C GLN A 108 -2.84 -12.30 -29.33
N ARG A 109 -1.64 -12.37 -28.76
CA ARG A 109 -0.42 -11.96 -29.46
C ARG A 109 0.00 -13.11 -30.35
N ASP A 110 0.09 -12.84 -31.65
CA ASP A 110 0.79 -13.68 -32.61
C ASP A 110 2.26 -13.90 -32.20
#